data_AF-A0A941NU58-F1
#
_entry.id   AF-A0A941NU58-F1
#
_cell.length_a   1.000
_cell.length_b   1.000
_cell.length_c   1.000
_cell.angle_alpha   90.00
_cell.angle_beta   90.00
_cell.angle_gamma   90.00
#
_symmetry.space_group_name_H-M   'P 1'
#
loop_
_entity.id
_entity.type
_entity.pdbx_description
1 polymer ?
#
loop_
_entity_poly.entity_id
_entity_poly.type
_entity_poly.pdbx_seq_one_letter_code
_entity_poly.pdbx_strand_id
1 'polypeptide(L)'
;MNNMINNLFKLVKSGYYCKKNIKKCLKKDKSSQVYIMAKYYNDLVKNIEKNSVLTLAQIDTIMNQLNTHRVQHQATEEVQDLLSNIHSFFETVQPFIKENLS
;
A
#
# COMPACT_ATOMS: atom_id res chain seq x y z
N MET A 1 12.02 7.22 -22.88
CA MET A 1 12.99 7.16 -21.75
C MET A 1 12.57 8.03 -20.56
N ASN A 2 12.24 9.33 -20.75
CA ASN A 2 11.83 10.22 -19.66
C ASN A 2 10.61 9.74 -18.83
N ASN A 3 9.61 9.13 -19.46
CA ASN A 3 8.43 8.62 -18.73
C ASN A 3 8.77 7.46 -17.78
N MET A 4 9.62 6.53 -18.19
CA MET A 4 9.98 5.37 -17.36
C MET A 4 10.76 5.77 -16.11
N ILE A 5 11.70 6.72 -16.25
CA ILE A 5 12.49 7.24 -15.12
C ILE A 5 11.58 8.02 -14.14
N ASN A 6 10.71 8.89 -14.66
CA ASN A 6 9.74 9.64 -13.84
C ASN A 6 8.79 8.71 -13.10
N ASN A 7 8.34 7.66 -13.78
CA ASN A 7 7.55 6.60 -13.21
C ASN A 7 8.35 5.93 -12.07
N LEU A 8 9.57 5.47 -12.30
CA LEU A 8 10.39 4.82 -11.27
C LEU A 8 10.56 5.70 -10.01
N PHE A 9 10.79 7.00 -10.18
CA PHE A 9 10.86 7.94 -9.06
C PHE A 9 9.53 8.05 -8.29
N LYS A 10 8.39 8.08 -8.98
CA LYS A 10 7.06 8.08 -8.34
C LYS A 10 6.85 6.81 -7.50
N LEU A 11 7.23 5.65 -8.04
CA LEU A 11 7.11 4.35 -7.37
C LEU A 11 7.98 4.27 -6.10
N VAL A 12 9.25 4.67 -6.20
CA VAL A 12 10.16 4.71 -5.05
C VAL A 12 9.64 5.67 -3.97
N LYS A 13 9.17 6.85 -4.38
CA LYS A 13 8.62 7.87 -3.48
C LYS A 13 7.34 7.39 -2.79
N SER A 14 6.39 6.81 -3.53
CA SER A 14 5.14 6.30 -2.96
C SER A 14 5.39 5.11 -2.01
N GLY A 15 6.30 4.19 -2.38
CA GLY A 15 6.71 3.09 -1.51
C GLY A 15 7.35 3.56 -0.20
N TYR A 16 8.19 4.59 -0.26
CA TYR A 16 8.78 5.21 0.93
C TYR A 16 7.71 5.81 1.86
N TYR A 17 6.77 6.59 1.32
CA TYR A 17 5.70 7.20 2.12
C TYR A 17 4.77 6.16 2.74
N CYS A 18 4.39 5.13 1.99
CA CYS A 18 3.59 4.02 2.48
C CYS A 18 4.25 3.35 3.71
N LYS A 19 5.53 2.95 3.59
CA LYS A 19 6.28 2.35 4.71
C LYS A 19 6.43 3.29 5.90
N LYS A 20 6.67 4.59 5.65
CA LYS A 20 6.79 5.60 6.71
C LYS A 20 5.48 5.75 7.47
N ASN A 21 4.34 5.81 6.77
CA ASN A 21 3.03 5.93 7.40
C ASN A 21 2.69 4.69 8.23
N ILE A 22 2.89 3.49 7.67
CA ILE A 22 2.74 2.21 8.40
C ILE A 22 3.58 2.22 9.69
N LYS A 23 4.87 2.58 9.62
CA LYS A 23 5.76 2.66 10.80
C LYS A 23 5.27 3.67 11.85
N LYS A 24 4.64 4.77 11.44
CA LYS A 24 4.03 5.75 12.36
C LYS A 24 2.85 5.11 13.08
N CYS A 25 1.94 4.45 12.35
CA CYS A 25 0.75 3.81 12.91
C CYS A 25 1.07 2.60 13.81
N LEU A 26 2.17 1.89 13.55
CA LEU A 26 2.66 0.81 14.41
C LEU A 26 3.16 1.25 15.79
N LYS A 27 3.30 2.56 16.03
CA LYS A 27 3.65 3.11 17.36
C LYS A 27 2.42 3.36 18.25
N LYS A 28 1.21 3.19 17.71
CA LYS A 28 -0.04 3.36 18.44
C LYS A 28 -0.26 2.19 19.41
N ASP A 29 -1.25 2.34 20.29
CA ASP A 29 -1.66 1.28 21.20
C ASP A 29 -1.98 -0.01 20.43
N LYS A 30 -1.52 -1.15 20.93
CA LYS A 30 -1.62 -2.44 20.22
C LYS A 30 -3.05 -2.94 20.05
N SER A 31 -3.96 -2.49 20.91
CA SER A 31 -5.39 -2.78 20.81
C SER A 31 -6.14 -1.80 19.91
N SER A 32 -5.52 -0.67 19.54
CA SER A 32 -6.14 0.31 18.64
C SER A 32 -6.33 -0.26 17.24
N GLN A 33 -7.46 0.12 16.61
CA GLN A 33 -7.76 -0.23 15.23
C GLN A 33 -6.66 0.24 14.25
N VAL A 34 -6.07 1.42 14.50
CA VAL A 34 -4.96 1.97 13.70
C VAL A 34 -3.76 1.03 13.73
N TYR A 35 -3.40 0.51 14.91
CA TYR A 35 -2.30 -0.45 15.03
C TYR A 35 -2.61 -1.76 14.32
N ILE A 36 -3.81 -2.32 14.53
CA ILE A 36 -4.22 -3.60 13.94
C ILE A 36 -4.17 -3.51 12.41
N MET A 37 -4.71 -2.44 11.83
CA MET A 37 -4.65 -2.20 10.39
C MET A 37 -3.20 -2.01 9.90
N ALA A 38 -2.41 -1.18 10.60
CA ALA A 38 -1.02 -0.97 10.23
C ALA A 38 -0.20 -2.26 10.29
N LYS A 39 -0.49 -3.14 11.25
CA LYS A 39 0.14 -4.45 11.39
C LYS A 39 -0.21 -5.37 10.22
N TYR A 40 -1.48 -5.46 9.85
CA TYR A 40 -1.93 -6.20 8.67
C TYR A 40 -1.19 -5.76 7.40
N TYR A 41 -1.20 -4.46 7.09
CA TYR A 41 -0.56 -3.95 5.88
C TYR A 41 0.96 -3.98 5.92
N ASN A 42 1.57 -3.84 7.09
CA ASN A 42 3.00 -4.05 7.25
C ASN A 42 3.40 -5.48 6.86
N ASP A 43 2.63 -6.47 7.30
CA ASP A 43 2.93 -7.87 7.02
C ASP A 43 2.65 -8.20 5.54
N LEU A 44 1.61 -7.62 4.93
CA LEU A 44 1.38 -7.68 3.49
C LEU A 44 2.57 -7.11 2.69
N VAL A 45 3.04 -5.89 3.02
CA VAL A 45 4.17 -5.25 2.34
C VAL A 45 5.44 -6.10 2.48
N LYS A 46 5.71 -6.66 3.67
CA LYS A 46 6.85 -7.57 3.86
C LYS A 46 6.75 -8.84 3.03
N ASN A 47 5.54 -9.40 2.89
CA ASN A 47 5.33 -10.58 2.06
C ASN A 47 5.57 -10.26 0.57
N ILE A 48 5.15 -9.08 0.12
CA ILE A 48 5.44 -8.59 -1.24
C ILE A 48 6.95 -8.38 -1.44
N GLU A 49 7.66 -7.79 -0.46
CA GLU A 49 9.12 -7.63 -0.56
C GLU A 49 9.88 -8.95 -0.64
N LYS A 50 9.37 -10.00 0.04
CA LYS A 50 9.96 -11.34 0.00
C LYS A 50 9.65 -12.08 -1.30
N ASN A 51 8.46 -11.86 -1.85
CA ASN A 51 8.04 -12.47 -3.11
C ASN A 51 8.50 -11.59 -4.27
N SER A 52 9.58 -11.97 -4.94
CA SER A 52 10.20 -11.21 -6.04
C SER A 52 9.31 -10.99 -7.27
N VAL A 53 8.11 -11.59 -7.31
CA VAL A 53 7.13 -11.41 -8.39
C VAL A 53 5.76 -11.11 -7.78
N LEU A 54 5.22 -9.94 -8.13
CA LEU A 54 3.85 -9.55 -7.81
C LEU A 54 3.03 -9.56 -9.11
N THR A 55 1.96 -10.35 -9.16
CA THR A 55 1.11 -10.46 -10.35
C THR A 55 0.02 -9.39 -10.34
N LEU A 56 -0.52 -9.05 -11.53
CA LEU A 56 -1.67 -8.13 -11.64
C LEU A 56 -2.87 -8.61 -10.80
N ALA A 57 -3.19 -9.91 -10.83
CA ALA A 57 -4.28 -10.48 -10.05
C ALA A 57 -4.09 -10.30 -8.52
N GLN A 58 -2.84 -10.39 -8.04
CA GLN A 58 -2.53 -10.12 -6.64
C GLN A 58 -2.73 -8.64 -6.29
N ILE A 59 -2.32 -7.73 -7.17
CA ILE A 59 -2.52 -6.28 -6.97
C ILE A 59 -4.01 -5.95 -6.93
N ASP A 60 -4.79 -6.48 -7.88
CA ASP A 60 -6.24 -6.23 -7.96
C ASP A 60 -6.95 -6.76 -6.70
N THR A 61 -6.53 -7.92 -6.21
CA THR A 61 -7.03 -8.48 -4.94
C THR A 61 -6.73 -7.55 -3.76
N ILE A 62 -5.50 -7.04 -3.66
CA ILE A 62 -5.09 -6.12 -2.60
C ILE A 62 -5.86 -4.80 -2.69
N MET A 63 -6.03 -4.25 -3.90
CA MET A 63 -6.79 -3.02 -4.15
C MET A 63 -8.26 -3.18 -3.76
N ASN A 64 -8.88 -4.32 -4.06
CA ASN A 64 -10.24 -4.62 -3.64
C ASN A 64 -10.37 -4.70 -2.12
N GLN A 65 -9.44 -5.40 -1.45
CA GLN A 65 -9.41 -5.46 0.02
C GLN A 65 -9.23 -4.07 0.65
N LEU A 66 -8.34 -3.24 0.08
CA LEU A 66 -8.14 -1.85 0.51
C LEU A 66 -9.42 -1.04 0.42
N ASN A 67 -10.13 -1.14 -0.70
CA ASN A 67 -11.40 -0.44 -0.89
C ASN A 67 -12.48 -0.91 0.09
N THR A 68 -12.59 -2.23 0.30
CA THR A 68 -13.49 -2.78 1.32
C THR A 68 -13.15 -2.24 2.70
N HIS A 69 -11.87 -2.26 3.10
CA HIS A 69 -11.43 -1.72 4.39
C HIS A 69 -11.68 -0.22 4.51
N ARG A 70 -11.52 0.58 3.44
CA ARG A 70 -11.80 2.03 3.45
C ARG A 70 -13.27 2.33 3.69
N VAL A 71 -14.17 1.55 3.06
CA VAL A 71 -15.62 1.69 3.22
C VAL A 71 -16.07 1.20 4.60
N GLN A 72 -15.56 0.05 5.05
CA GLN A 72 -15.95 -0.55 6.33
C GLN A 72 -15.40 0.17 7.55
N HIS A 73 -14.22 0.81 7.42
CA HIS A 73 -13.53 1.46 8.54
C HIS A 73 -13.55 2.99 8.43
N GLN A 74 -14.72 3.59 8.17
CA GLN A 74 -14.97 5.05 8.31
C GLN A 74 -14.68 5.62 9.73
N ALA A 75 -14.08 4.84 10.64
CA ALA A 75 -14.12 5.07 12.07
C ALA A 75 -13.07 6.06 12.61
N THR A 76 -11.94 6.34 11.94
CA THR A 76 -11.00 7.40 12.35
C THR A 76 -10.22 8.01 11.18
N GLU A 77 -9.92 9.30 11.27
CA GLU A 77 -9.08 10.04 10.31
C GLU A 77 -7.72 9.36 10.10
N GLU A 78 -7.10 8.85 11.18
CA GLU A 78 -5.82 8.16 11.11
C GLU A 78 -5.88 6.82 10.33
N VAL A 79 -6.99 6.07 10.43
CA VAL A 79 -7.18 4.85 9.62
C VAL A 79 -7.41 5.21 8.16
N GLN A 80 -8.21 6.26 7.88
CA GLN A 80 -8.44 6.72 6.51
C GLN A 80 -7.15 7.21 5.84
N ASP A 81 -6.31 7.93 6.58
CA ASP A 81 -4.98 8.36 6.14
C ASP A 81 -4.07 7.17 5.83
N LEU A 82 -4.02 6.18 6.72
CA LEU A 82 -3.25 4.97 6.51
C LEU A 82 -3.69 4.25 5.23
N LEU A 83 -4.98 3.99 5.10
CA LEU A 83 -5.55 3.27 3.97
C LEU A 83 -5.37 4.04 2.65
N SER A 84 -5.53 5.36 2.66
CA SER A 84 -5.33 6.21 1.48
C SER A 84 -3.87 6.20 1.02
N ASN A 85 -2.91 6.27 1.94
CA ASN A 85 -1.49 6.19 1.59
C ASN A 85 -1.11 4.84 0.99
N ILE A 86 -1.71 3.74 1.47
CA ILE A 86 -1.48 2.41 0.91
C ILE A 86 -2.16 2.29 -0.46
N HIS A 87 -3.38 2.80 -0.61
CA HIS A 87 -4.07 2.84 -1.89
C HIS A 87 -3.28 3.59 -2.95
N SER A 88 -2.79 4.80 -2.65
CA SER A 88 -1.97 5.58 -3.59
C SER A 88 -0.67 4.87 -3.98
N PHE A 89 -0.10 4.05 -3.09
CA PHE A 89 1.03 3.21 -3.44
C PHE A 89 0.63 2.15 -4.50
N PHE A 90 -0.45 1.41 -4.27
CA PHE A 90 -0.88 0.37 -5.22
C PHE A 90 -1.43 0.95 -6.55
N GLU A 91 -2.07 2.11 -6.54
CA GLU A 91 -2.40 2.86 -7.77
C GLU A 91 -1.15 3.26 -8.55
N THR A 92 -0.06 3.56 -7.84
CA THR A 92 1.22 3.81 -8.51
C THR A 92 1.81 2.52 -9.04
N VAL A 93 1.71 1.39 -8.35
CA VAL A 93 2.32 0.10 -8.73
C VAL A 93 1.63 -0.55 -9.93
N GLN A 94 0.29 -0.51 -9.99
CA GLN A 94 -0.50 -1.26 -10.97
C GLN A 94 -0.14 -0.95 -12.44
N PRO A 95 0.05 0.32 -12.87
CA PRO A 95 0.48 0.64 -14.24
C PRO A 95 1.87 0.10 -14.58
N PHE A 96 2.82 0.09 -13.63
CA PHE A 96 4.17 -0.44 -13.90
C PHE A 96 4.12 -1.93 -14.21
N ILE A 97 3.37 -2.66 -13.39
CA ILE A 97 3.27 -4.11 -13.55
C ILE A 97 2.53 -4.42 -14.85
N LYS A 98 1.52 -3.62 -15.22
CA LYS A 98 0.81 -3.75 -16.50
C LYS A 98 1.69 -3.45 -17.71
N GLU A 99 2.54 -2.44 -17.64
CA GLU A 99 3.42 -2.02 -18.74
C GLU A 99 4.67 -2.90 -18.91
N ASN A 100 5.07 -3.66 -17.88
CA ASN A 100 6.34 -4.42 -17.88
C ASN A 100 6.17 -5.94 -17.76
N LEU A 101 4.95 -6.46 -17.54
CA LEU A 101 4.64 -7.91 -17.55
C LEU A 101 3.71 -8.34 -18.70
N SER A 102 3.35 -7.43 -19.60
CA SER A 102 2.70 -7.74 -20.89
C SER A 102 3.74 -7.98 -21.98
#